data_AF-A0A9D8BQ07-F1
#
_entry.id   AF-A0A9D8BQ07-F1
#
_cell.length_a   1.000
_cell.length_b   1.000
_cell.length_c   1.000
_cell.angle_alpha   90.00
_cell.angle_beta   90.00
_cell.angle_gamma   90.00
#
_symmetry.space_group_name_H-M   'P 1'
#
loop_
_entity.id
_entity.type
_entity.pdbx_description
1 polymer ?
#
loop_
_entity_poly.entity_id
_entity_poly.type
_entity_poly.pdbx_seq_one_letter_code
_entity_poly.pdbx_strand_id
1 'polypeptide(L)'
;MSRGNRYFAWSHDGGELWIGASQSPDLPDGARGTSYGCMGGMIRLPVGGRDILIYSNLDTDAGEMPARVGASTSKGREKITVWASFDGGRTWPVKRLVYDGPSAYSNLGVGRTGTPSQGRIYLIFEGGPTGCYEAVQVVSFNLSWLLDGRDIAGFIGKTR
;
A
#
# COMPACT_ATOMS: atom_id res chain seq x y z
N MET A 1 -18.55 -1.10 -0.08
CA MET A 1 -17.09 -1.14 -0.24
C MET A 1 -16.73 -2.41 -0.99
N SER A 2 -16.17 -2.31 -2.19
CA SER A 2 -15.59 -3.48 -2.86
C SER A 2 -14.44 -4.03 -2.01
N ARG A 3 -14.44 -5.35 -1.78
CA ARG A 3 -13.40 -6.04 -1.01
C ARG A 3 -12.02 -5.78 -1.63
N GLY A 4 -10.98 -5.77 -0.80
CA GLY A 4 -9.60 -5.83 -1.28
C GLY A 4 -9.39 -7.01 -2.23
N ASN A 5 -8.43 -6.87 -3.13
CA ASN A 5 -8.11 -7.87 -4.15
C ASN A 5 -6.63 -8.22 -4.24
N ARG A 6 -5.80 -7.65 -3.36
CA ARG A 6 -4.37 -7.99 -3.27
C ARG A 6 -4.17 -9.38 -2.67
N TYR A 7 -3.37 -10.21 -3.32
CA TYR A 7 -2.98 -11.51 -2.78
C TYR A 7 -1.75 -11.41 -1.89
N PHE A 8 -1.75 -12.19 -0.82
CA PHE A 8 -0.62 -12.45 0.06
C PHE A 8 -0.29 -13.93 0.06
N ALA A 9 0.98 -14.22 0.30
CA ALA A 9 1.46 -15.53 0.70
C ALA A 9 2.61 -15.33 1.69
N TRP A 10 2.96 -16.36 2.43
CA TRP A 10 4.02 -16.32 3.43
C TRP A 10 5.08 -17.37 3.11
N SER A 11 6.35 -16.97 3.29
CA SER A 11 7.48 -17.88 3.32
C SER A 11 8.08 -17.91 4.72
N HIS A 12 8.48 -19.10 5.14
CA HIS A 12 9.15 -19.35 6.42
C HIS A 12 10.58 -19.90 6.24
N ASP A 13 11.06 -19.94 5.00
CA ASP A 13 12.32 -20.56 4.58
C ASP A 13 13.19 -19.62 3.73
N GLY A 14 13.01 -18.31 3.89
CA GLY A 14 13.82 -17.31 3.19
C GLY A 14 13.39 -17.06 1.73
N GLY A 15 12.21 -17.54 1.34
CA GLY A 15 11.60 -17.27 0.04
C GLY A 15 11.62 -18.45 -0.93
N GLU A 16 12.06 -19.64 -0.51
CA GLU A 16 12.05 -20.85 -1.34
C GLU A 16 10.62 -21.36 -1.58
N LEU A 17 9.83 -21.48 -0.52
CA LEU A 17 8.42 -21.87 -0.59
C LEU A 17 7.50 -20.77 -0.05
N TRP A 18 6.40 -20.56 -0.78
CA TRP A 18 5.32 -19.67 -0.39
C TRP A 18 4.03 -20.45 -0.18
N ILE A 19 3.44 -20.33 1.00
CA ILE A 19 2.21 -21.02 1.40
C ILE A 19 1.16 -20.04 1.90
N GLY A 20 -0.08 -20.53 2.07
CA GLY A 20 -1.16 -19.74 2.64
C GLY A 20 -1.61 -18.58 1.76
N ALA A 21 -1.66 -18.80 0.44
CA ALA A 21 -2.16 -17.81 -0.51
C ALA A 21 -3.57 -17.37 -0.10
N SER A 22 -3.76 -16.06 0.10
CA SER A 22 -5.02 -15.48 0.53
C SER A 22 -5.22 -14.09 -0.06
N GLN A 23 -6.48 -13.71 -0.26
CA GLN A 23 -6.84 -12.38 -0.72
C GLN A 23 -7.07 -11.46 0.49
N SER A 24 -6.46 -10.27 0.45
CA SER A 24 -6.67 -9.23 1.45
C SER A 24 -8.13 -8.74 1.42
N PRO A 25 -8.81 -8.63 2.56
CA PRO A 25 -10.11 -7.96 2.61
C PRO A 25 -9.99 -6.44 2.46
N ASP A 26 -8.82 -5.86 2.73
CA ASP A 26 -8.60 -4.41 2.87
C ASP A 26 -7.87 -3.81 1.65
N LEU A 27 -6.80 -4.46 1.21
CA LEU A 27 -5.84 -3.86 0.30
C LEU A 27 -6.24 -4.02 -1.16
N PRO A 28 -6.26 -2.91 -1.94
CA PRO A 28 -6.47 -2.96 -3.37
C PRO A 28 -5.21 -3.42 -4.10
N ASP A 29 -5.40 -4.09 -5.23
CA ASP A 29 -4.38 -4.37 -6.24
C ASP A 29 -4.71 -3.57 -7.49
N GLY A 30 -4.54 -2.25 -7.42
CA GLY A 30 -5.00 -1.32 -8.44
C GLY A 30 -6.46 -0.91 -8.31
N ALA A 31 -7.08 -0.54 -9.44
CA ALA A 31 -8.49 -0.15 -9.45
C ALA A 31 -9.37 -1.31 -8.96
N ARG A 32 -10.33 -1.01 -8.09
CA ARG A 32 -11.24 -2.01 -7.53
C ARG A 32 -12.32 -2.37 -8.54
N GLY A 33 -12.78 -3.61 -8.53
CA GLY A 33 -13.81 -4.08 -9.46
C GLY A 33 -13.30 -4.52 -10.83
N THR A 34 -11.98 -4.69 -10.99
CA THR A 34 -11.36 -5.31 -12.18
C THR A 34 -10.47 -6.49 -11.80
N SER A 35 -10.19 -7.37 -12.76
CA SER A 35 -9.27 -8.50 -12.61
C SER A 35 -7.80 -8.12 -12.81
N TYR A 36 -7.52 -6.86 -13.16
CA TYR A 36 -6.18 -6.41 -13.49
C TYR A 36 -5.52 -5.63 -12.36
N GLY A 37 -4.36 -6.13 -11.93
CA GLY A 37 -3.56 -5.58 -10.86
C GLY A 37 -2.92 -4.21 -11.18
N CYS A 38 -2.38 -3.58 -10.14
CA CYS A 38 -1.43 -2.49 -10.28
C CYS A 38 -0.31 -2.67 -9.27
N MET A 39 0.93 -2.47 -9.70
CA MET A 39 2.08 -2.61 -8.82
C MET A 39 2.00 -1.59 -7.68
N GLY A 40 2.23 -2.08 -6.47
CA GLY A 40 2.22 -1.30 -5.24
C GLY A 40 3.38 -1.70 -4.35
N GLY A 41 3.78 -0.78 -3.48
CA GLY A 41 4.91 -0.94 -2.56
C GLY A 41 4.48 -1.56 -1.24
N MET A 42 5.36 -2.36 -0.63
CA MET A 42 5.20 -2.88 0.72
C MET A 42 6.56 -2.79 1.42
N ILE A 43 6.60 -2.21 2.63
CA ILE A 43 7.84 -2.10 3.40
C ILE A 43 7.59 -2.21 4.90
N ARG A 44 8.52 -2.84 5.63
CA ARG A 44 8.52 -2.87 7.09
C ARG A 44 9.26 -1.65 7.64
N LEU A 45 8.69 -0.98 8.64
CA LEU A 45 9.38 0.10 9.34
C LEU A 45 10.47 -0.46 10.27
N PRO A 46 11.65 0.16 10.36
CA PRO A 46 12.76 -0.30 11.21
C PRO A 46 12.54 0.08 12.68
N VAL A 47 11.45 -0.39 13.28
CA VAL A 47 11.08 -0.16 14.68
C VAL A 47 11.30 -1.44 15.47
N GLY A 48 12.27 -1.43 16.39
CA GLY A 48 12.62 -2.60 17.20
C GLY A 48 11.42 -3.19 17.94
N GLY A 49 11.26 -4.51 17.87
CA GLY A 49 10.21 -5.25 18.57
C GLY A 49 8.78 -5.02 18.04
N ARG A 50 8.61 -4.35 16.90
CA ARG A 50 7.29 -4.06 16.30
C ARG A 50 7.24 -4.54 14.86
N ASP A 51 6.11 -5.09 14.46
CA ASP A 51 5.86 -5.50 13.07
C ASP A 51 4.89 -4.52 12.40
N ILE A 52 5.44 -3.36 12.04
CA ILE A 52 4.69 -2.29 11.37
C ILE A 52 5.00 -2.34 9.88
N LEU A 53 3.98 -2.60 9.07
CA LEU A 53 4.07 -2.65 7.61
C LEU A 53 3.34 -1.46 7.01
N ILE A 54 3.93 -0.87 5.97
CA ILE A 54 3.33 0.17 5.15
C ILE A 54 3.09 -0.38 3.75
N TYR A 55 1.91 -0.13 3.21
CA TYR A 55 1.53 -0.48 1.85
C TYR A 55 1.13 0.77 1.05
N SER A 56 1.41 0.79 -0.24
CA SER A 56 0.97 1.84 -1.17
C SER A 56 0.34 1.25 -2.42
N ASN A 57 -0.80 1.82 -2.85
CA ASN A 57 -1.42 1.54 -4.14
C ASN A 57 -2.50 2.60 -4.45
N LEU A 58 -3.16 2.44 -5.60
CA LEU A 58 -4.36 3.16 -6.00
C LEU A 58 -5.55 2.78 -5.09
N ASP A 59 -6.41 3.75 -4.76
CA ASP A 59 -7.66 3.52 -4.02
C ASP A 59 -8.86 4.12 -4.78
N THR A 60 -9.30 3.44 -5.83
CA THR A 60 -10.40 3.90 -6.68
C THR A 60 -11.35 2.75 -7.06
N ASP A 61 -12.63 3.07 -7.23
CA ASP A 61 -13.68 2.17 -7.71
C ASP A 61 -13.87 2.25 -9.24
N ALA A 62 -12.90 2.85 -9.96
CA ALA A 62 -12.96 3.04 -11.41
C ALA A 62 -12.71 1.75 -12.24
N GLY A 63 -12.54 0.59 -11.60
CA GLY A 63 -12.37 -0.68 -12.28
C GLY A 63 -13.69 -1.22 -12.83
N GLU A 64 -13.61 -1.93 -13.95
CA GLU A 64 -14.76 -2.61 -14.54
C GLU A 64 -14.35 -4.03 -14.91
N MET A 65 -15.21 -5.01 -14.61
CA MET A 65 -14.98 -6.38 -15.05
C MET A 65 -15.18 -6.45 -16.57
N PRO A 66 -14.22 -7.01 -17.31
CA PRO A 66 -14.35 -7.08 -18.75
C PRO A 66 -15.44 -8.05 -19.17
N ALA A 67 -16.14 -7.73 -20.27
CA ALA A 67 -17.17 -8.59 -20.85
C ALA A 67 -16.63 -9.94 -21.38
N ARG A 68 -15.31 -10.07 -21.53
CA ARG A 68 -14.62 -11.29 -21.98
C ARG A 68 -13.55 -11.70 -20.97
N VAL A 69 -13.50 -13.00 -20.68
CA VAL A 69 -12.45 -13.59 -19.84
C VAL A 69 -11.07 -13.30 -20.45
N GLY A 70 -10.12 -12.85 -19.63
CA GLY A 70 -8.75 -12.54 -20.04
C GLY A 70 -8.53 -11.11 -20.56
N ALA A 71 -9.58 -10.31 -20.74
CA ALA A 71 -9.42 -8.88 -20.97
C ALA A 71 -9.17 -8.12 -19.65
N SER A 72 -8.80 -6.85 -19.77
CA SER A 72 -8.62 -5.94 -18.64
C SER A 72 -9.27 -4.60 -19.00
N THR A 73 -10.09 -4.08 -18.09
CA THR A 73 -10.72 -2.77 -18.23
C THR A 73 -10.61 -1.99 -16.93
N SER A 74 -10.18 -0.74 -17.05
CA SER A 74 -10.30 0.27 -16.01
C SER A 74 -10.66 1.60 -16.66
N LYS A 75 -11.56 2.37 -16.04
CA LYS A 75 -11.89 3.74 -16.46
C LYS A 75 -10.87 4.75 -15.98
N GLY A 76 -10.03 4.38 -15.01
CA GLY A 76 -9.03 5.27 -14.46
C GLY A 76 -8.12 4.59 -13.44
N ARG A 77 -6.92 5.13 -13.28
CA ARG A 77 -6.01 4.79 -12.20
C ARG A 77 -5.69 6.09 -11.48
N GLU A 78 -6.04 6.16 -10.20
CA GLU A 78 -5.99 7.39 -9.43
C GLU A 78 -5.91 7.10 -7.93
N LYS A 79 -5.75 8.16 -7.14
CA LYS A 79 -5.86 8.13 -5.68
C LYS A 79 -4.79 7.30 -5.00
N ILE A 80 -3.53 7.69 -5.18
CA ILE A 80 -2.42 7.08 -4.46
C ILE A 80 -2.64 7.24 -2.96
N THR A 81 -2.73 6.10 -2.30
CA THR A 81 -3.09 5.98 -0.90
C THR A 81 -2.07 5.07 -0.22
N VAL A 82 -1.87 5.30 1.09
CA VAL A 82 -1.00 4.48 1.92
C VAL A 82 -1.79 3.86 3.06
N TRP A 83 -1.48 2.61 3.40
CA TRP A 83 -2.05 1.87 4.51
C TRP A 83 -0.97 1.49 5.51
N ALA A 84 -1.34 1.36 6.78
CA ALA A 84 -0.48 0.81 7.83
C ALA A 84 -1.14 -0.37 8.53
N SER A 85 -0.32 -1.39 8.75
CA SER A 85 -0.60 -2.54 9.59
C SER A 85 0.34 -2.50 10.80
N PHE A 86 -0.16 -2.96 11.95
CA PHE A 86 0.59 -3.00 13.21
C PHE A 86 0.71 -4.43 13.79
N ASP A 87 0.24 -5.43 13.03
CA ASP A 87 0.15 -6.84 13.44
C ASP A 87 0.78 -7.80 12.42
N GLY A 88 1.74 -7.32 11.63
CA GLY A 88 2.41 -8.10 10.59
C GLY A 88 1.58 -8.35 9.33
N GLY A 89 0.62 -7.47 9.02
CA GLY A 89 -0.13 -7.47 7.77
C GLY A 89 -1.45 -8.22 7.84
N ARG A 90 -1.89 -8.61 9.05
CA ARG A 90 -3.17 -9.31 9.24
C ARG A 90 -4.34 -8.34 9.11
N THR A 91 -4.20 -7.12 9.65
CA THR A 91 -5.22 -6.06 9.55
C THR A 91 -4.60 -4.72 9.14
N TRP A 92 -5.40 -3.90 8.45
CA TRP A 92 -4.96 -2.61 7.91
C TRP A 92 -5.86 -1.46 8.40
N PRO A 93 -5.86 -1.13 9.70
CA PRO A 93 -6.81 -0.20 10.30
C PRO A 93 -6.57 1.28 9.95
N VAL A 94 -5.42 1.60 9.36
CA VAL A 94 -5.01 2.96 9.03
C VAL A 94 -4.81 3.07 7.54
N LYS A 95 -5.47 4.06 6.91
CA LYS A 95 -5.18 4.50 5.54
C LYS A 95 -5.22 6.01 5.41
N ARG A 96 -4.46 6.57 4.48
CA ARG A 96 -4.47 8.01 4.16
C ARG A 96 -4.15 8.26 2.68
N LEU A 97 -4.96 9.11 2.05
CA LEU A 97 -4.75 9.58 0.68
C LEU A 97 -3.50 10.47 0.63
N VAL A 98 -2.62 10.23 -0.34
CA VAL A 98 -1.42 11.04 -0.58
C VAL A 98 -1.60 11.95 -1.79
N TYR A 99 -2.24 11.46 -2.85
CA TYR A 99 -2.45 12.22 -4.08
C TYR A 99 -3.79 11.88 -4.72
N ASP A 100 -4.65 12.89 -4.88
CA ASP A 100 -5.99 12.77 -5.47
C ASP A 100 -5.95 13.09 -6.98
N GLY A 101 -5.32 12.22 -7.76
CA GLY A 101 -5.22 12.41 -9.20
C GLY A 101 -4.69 11.19 -9.96
N PRO A 102 -4.52 11.32 -11.29
CA PRO A 102 -4.05 10.24 -12.16
C PRO A 102 -2.71 9.69 -11.69
N SER A 103 -2.65 8.38 -11.53
CA SER A 103 -1.49 7.73 -10.95
C SER A 103 -1.43 6.25 -11.29
N ALA A 104 -0.25 5.64 -11.23
CA ALA A 104 -0.05 4.22 -11.52
C ALA A 104 0.87 3.56 -10.49
N TYR A 105 2.02 3.03 -10.91
CA TYR A 105 2.84 2.19 -10.03
C TYR A 105 3.38 3.00 -8.86
N SER A 106 3.54 2.34 -7.72
CA SER A 106 4.11 2.97 -6.53
C SER A 106 5.07 2.06 -5.81
N ASN A 107 6.07 2.65 -5.16
CA ASN A 107 7.01 1.92 -4.31
C ASN A 107 7.39 2.75 -3.09
N LEU A 108 7.85 2.08 -2.04
CA LEU A 108 8.16 2.68 -0.75
C LEU A 108 9.64 2.56 -0.41
N GLY A 109 10.13 3.53 0.36
CA GLY A 109 11.43 3.51 1.00
C GLY A 109 11.31 4.00 2.44
N VAL A 110 12.27 3.61 3.29
CA VAL A 110 12.34 4.09 4.67
C VAL A 110 13.75 4.59 4.96
N GLY A 111 13.85 5.66 5.74
CA GLY A 111 15.13 6.16 6.19
C GLY A 111 15.81 5.22 7.17
N ARG A 112 17.14 5.20 7.13
CA ARG A 112 17.95 4.29 7.95
C ARG A 112 18.09 4.80 9.37
N THR A 113 18.04 3.89 10.34
CA THR A 113 18.35 4.18 11.74
C THR A 113 19.75 4.78 11.87
N GLY A 114 19.89 5.81 12.71
CA GLY A 114 21.15 6.53 12.94
C GLY A 114 21.55 7.52 11.84
N THR A 115 20.68 7.78 10.85
CA THR A 115 20.93 8.77 9.79
C THR A 115 19.92 9.92 9.82
N PRO A 116 20.17 11.07 9.16
CA PRO A 116 19.20 12.17 9.10
C PRO A 116 17.85 11.80 8.48
N SER A 117 17.75 10.68 7.76
CA SER A 117 16.48 10.19 7.22
C SER A 117 15.68 9.34 8.20
N GLN A 118 16.21 9.01 9.39
CA GLN A 118 15.52 8.16 10.36
C GLN A 118 14.08 8.64 10.61
N GLY A 119 13.14 7.69 10.62
CA GLY A 119 11.72 7.97 10.85
C GLY A 119 10.98 8.54 9.63
N ARG A 120 11.67 8.79 8.51
CA ARG A 120 11.05 9.18 7.25
C ARG A 120 10.63 7.96 6.46
N ILE A 121 9.45 8.08 5.87
CA ILE A 121 8.92 7.19 4.85
C ILE A 121 8.95 7.97 3.54
N TYR A 122 9.36 7.30 2.48
CA TYR A 122 9.40 7.82 1.13
C TYR A 122 8.44 7.00 0.28
N LEU A 123 7.66 7.69 -0.53
CA LEU A 123 6.79 7.10 -1.53
C LEU A 123 7.21 7.66 -2.88
N ILE A 124 7.48 6.77 -3.82
CA ILE A 124 7.60 7.11 -5.23
C ILE A 124 6.36 6.58 -5.96
N PHE A 125 5.81 7.34 -6.88
CA PHE A 125 4.71 6.88 -7.71
C PHE A 125 4.71 7.52 -9.09
N GLU A 126 4.20 6.82 -10.09
CA GLU A 126 3.92 7.36 -11.41
C GLU A 126 2.64 8.19 -11.35
N GLY A 127 2.67 9.43 -11.86
CA GLY A 127 1.49 10.28 -11.92
C GLY A 127 1.80 11.76 -12.18
N GLY A 128 0.75 12.50 -12.48
CA GLY A 128 0.81 13.94 -12.72
C GLY A 128 -0.56 14.53 -13.03
N PRO A 129 -0.67 15.87 -13.06
CA PRO A 129 -1.94 16.57 -13.26
C PRO A 129 -2.67 16.18 -14.56
N THR A 130 -1.95 15.74 -15.58
CA THR A 130 -2.50 15.45 -16.91
C THR A 130 -2.61 13.95 -17.21
N GLY A 131 -1.93 13.09 -16.45
CA GLY A 131 -1.98 11.65 -16.70
C GLY A 131 -1.12 10.79 -15.77
N CYS A 132 -1.38 9.47 -15.81
CA CYS A 132 -0.74 8.49 -14.92
C CYS A 132 0.76 8.30 -15.18
N TYR A 133 1.25 8.64 -16.39
CA TYR A 133 2.61 8.36 -16.84
C TYR A 133 3.39 9.64 -17.18
N GLU A 134 2.96 10.77 -16.60
CA GLU A 134 3.56 12.08 -16.85
C GLU A 134 4.95 12.20 -16.22
N ALA A 135 5.07 11.79 -14.96
CA ALA A 135 6.31 11.86 -14.19
C ALA A 135 6.34 10.80 -13.08
N VAL A 136 7.51 10.66 -12.46
CA VAL A 136 7.65 9.96 -11.18
C VAL A 136 7.67 11.02 -10.08
N GLN A 137 6.67 10.98 -9.21
CA GLN A 137 6.54 11.82 -8.04
C GLN A 137 7.31 11.21 -6.86
N VAL A 138 7.88 12.07 -6.00
CA VAL A 138 8.51 11.64 -4.75
C VAL A 138 7.88 12.42 -3.61
N VAL A 139 7.33 11.71 -2.62
CA VAL A 139 6.74 12.28 -1.42
C VAL A 139 7.44 11.71 -0.20
N SER A 140 7.62 12.54 0.83
CA SER A 140 8.18 12.10 2.10
C SER A 140 7.27 12.50 3.25
N PHE A 141 6.99 11.54 4.13
CA PHE A 141 6.14 11.69 5.31
C PHE A 141 6.68 10.82 6.45
N ASN A 142 5.96 10.72 7.56
CA ASN A 142 6.31 9.85 8.69
C ASN A 142 5.05 9.16 9.25
N LEU A 143 5.25 8.27 10.23
CA LEU A 143 4.14 7.52 10.81
C LEU A 143 3.12 8.43 11.52
N SER A 144 3.56 9.52 12.16
CA SER A 144 2.66 10.48 12.81
C SER A 144 1.72 11.15 11.81
N TRP A 145 2.22 11.52 10.62
CA TRP A 145 1.38 12.01 9.53
C TRP A 145 0.37 10.94 9.11
N LEU A 146 0.78 9.69 8.93
CA LEU A 146 -0.15 8.63 8.54
C LEU A 146 -1.24 8.37 9.60
N LEU A 147 -0.91 8.51 10.88
CA LEU A 147 -1.85 8.36 11.99
C LEU A 147 -2.87 9.49 12.09
N ASP A 148 -2.57 10.68 11.57
CA ASP A 148 -3.49 11.83 11.55
C ASP A 148 -4.10 12.16 12.93
N GLY A 149 -3.23 12.25 13.95
CA GLY A 149 -3.63 12.56 15.32
C GLY A 149 -4.18 11.38 16.14
N ARG A 150 -4.35 10.19 15.54
CA ARG A 150 -4.70 8.97 16.28
C ARG A 150 -3.53 8.47 17.11
N ASP A 151 -3.81 8.05 18.34
CA ASP A 151 -2.79 7.46 19.22
C ASP A 151 -2.37 6.08 18.70
N ILE A 152 -1.05 5.89 18.53
CA ILE A 152 -0.47 4.63 18.11
C ILE A 152 -0.77 3.49 19.09
N ALA A 153 -0.96 3.80 20.38
CA ALA A 153 -1.28 2.83 21.43
C ALA A 153 -2.59 2.05 21.14
N GLY A 154 -3.50 2.62 20.34
CA GLY A 154 -4.72 1.94 19.90
C GLY A 154 -4.48 0.83 18.86
N PHE A 155 -3.30 0.80 18.22
CA PHE A 155 -2.99 -0.15 17.16
C PHE A 155 -1.88 -1.14 17.52
N ILE A 156 -0.91 -0.71 18.34
CA ILE A 156 0.14 -1.60 18.82
C ILE A 156 -0.40 -2.38 20.03
N GLY A 157 -0.57 -3.69 19.88
CA GLY A 157 -0.88 -4.55 21.02
C GLY A 157 0.14 -4.36 22.14
N LYS A 158 -0.30 -4.51 23.40
CA LYS A 158 0.64 -4.73 24.52
C LYS A 158 1.50 -5.91 24.12
N THR A 159 2.81 -5.69 24.08
CA THR A 159 3.81 -6.71 23.73
C THR A 159 3.48 -7.99 24.51
N ARG A 160 3.38 -9.13 23.80
CA ARG A 160 3.35 -10.43 24.50
C ARG A 160 4.67 -10.66 25.22
#